data_AF-A0A9P3H7D2-F1
#
_entry.id   AF-A0A9P3H7D2-F1
#
_cell.length_a   1.000
_cell.length_b   1.000
_cell.length_c   1.000
_cell.angle_alpha   90.00
_cell.angle_beta   90.00
_cell.angle_gamma   90.00
#
_symmetry.space_group_name_H-M   'P 1'
#
loop_
_entity.id
_entity.type
_entity.pdbx_description
1 polymer ?
#
loop_
_entity_poly.entity_id
_entity_poly.type
_entity_poly.pdbx_seq_one_letter_code
_entity_poly.pdbx_strand_id
1 'polypeptide(L)'
;MVRLSFFIASTFALATFLVPAAYACESECRIYPVKFLVEKYTAMIEERLASLPSNDRNRVQGKTNAALSKLKGRGGTIDSAIFSVFHSTCQAKPPHRSPDELCGSAKSIACFAPWDHRNSVLNSVHQSVVKVLENSFKDENADVQQALVIDVQNACPSHCNAWVEPFQIMMLQWEQREHRKAYGDRTPNCSNGRLGY
;
A
#
# COMPACT_ATOMS: atom_id res chain seq x y z
N MET A 1 -28.65 59.21 11.20
CA MET A 1 -28.16 59.26 9.80
C MET A 1 -27.17 58.13 9.60
N VAL A 2 -27.19 57.48 8.44
CA VAL A 2 -26.30 56.36 8.08
C VAL A 2 -24.93 56.90 7.64
N ARG A 3 -23.84 56.22 8.02
CA ARG A 3 -22.66 56.10 7.14
C ARG A 3 -21.97 54.75 7.32
N LEU A 4 -21.90 54.01 6.22
CA LEU A 4 -21.21 52.75 6.06
C LEU A 4 -19.69 52.97 6.08
N SER A 5 -18.92 51.98 6.54
CA SER A 5 -17.52 51.79 6.12
C SER A 5 -17.16 50.31 6.24
N PHE A 6 -17.24 49.62 5.10
CA PHE A 6 -16.65 48.29 4.92
C PHE A 6 -15.13 48.44 4.82
N PHE A 7 -14.38 47.63 5.57
CA PHE A 7 -13.07 47.17 5.12
C PHE A 7 -12.95 45.67 5.41
N ILE A 8 -12.98 44.89 4.34
CA ILE A 8 -12.58 43.48 4.31
C ILE A 8 -11.06 43.42 4.13
N ALA A 9 -10.47 42.28 4.48
CA ALA A 9 -9.05 41.92 4.49
C ALA A 9 -8.31 42.42 5.75
N SER A 10 -7.56 41.57 6.47
CA SER A 10 -6.92 40.34 6.02
C SER A 10 -6.72 39.31 7.15
N THR A 11 -7.67 38.39 7.30
CA THR A 11 -7.50 37.14 8.08
C THR A 11 -7.33 35.92 7.17
N PHE A 12 -6.60 36.09 6.07
CA PHE A 12 -5.82 34.97 5.51
C PHE A 12 -4.64 34.68 6.43
N ALA A 13 -4.96 34.12 7.61
CA ALA A 13 -3.97 33.44 8.42
C ALA A 13 -3.35 32.33 7.57
N LEU A 14 -2.02 32.19 7.62
CA LEU A 14 -1.29 31.12 6.94
C LEU A 14 -1.65 29.76 7.52
N ALA A 15 -2.79 29.21 7.11
CA ALA A 15 -3.25 27.86 7.48
C ALA A 15 -2.62 26.75 6.60
N THR A 16 -1.48 27.04 5.95
CA THR A 16 -0.84 26.16 4.96
C THR A 16 0.47 25.52 5.44
N PHE A 17 0.96 25.84 6.65
CA PHE A 17 2.28 25.38 7.13
C PHE A 17 2.29 24.65 8.48
N LEU A 18 1.18 24.01 8.84
CA LEU A 18 1.13 23.02 9.93
C LEU A 18 0.27 21.79 9.55
N VAL A 19 0.58 21.16 8.41
CA VAL A 19 0.45 19.69 8.38
C VAL A 19 1.50 19.19 9.37
N PRO A 20 1.12 18.52 10.48
CA PRO A 20 2.11 18.08 11.47
C PRO A 20 3.12 17.16 10.77
N ALA A 21 4.42 17.31 11.06
CA ALA A 21 5.46 16.51 10.41
C ALA A 21 5.18 14.99 10.49
N ALA A 22 4.50 14.54 11.55
CA ALA A 22 3.98 13.19 11.69
C ALA A 22 3.08 12.72 10.52
N TYR A 23 2.18 13.57 10.00
CA TYR A 23 1.35 13.24 8.82
C TYR A 23 2.16 13.15 7.53
N ALA A 24 3.22 13.95 7.39
CA ALA A 24 4.13 13.86 6.25
C ALA A 24 4.94 12.55 6.29
N CYS A 25 5.55 12.23 7.44
CA CYS A 25 6.29 10.98 7.65
C CYS A 25 5.40 9.73 7.52
N GLU A 26 4.17 9.75 8.04
CA GLU A 26 3.18 8.69 7.86
C GLU A 26 2.84 8.49 6.37
N SER A 27 2.70 9.59 5.62
CA SER A 27 2.35 9.52 4.20
C SER A 27 3.42 8.78 3.38
N GLU A 28 4.71 9.09 3.55
CA GLU A 28 5.78 8.44 2.79
C GLU A 28 5.94 6.95 3.14
N CYS A 29 5.79 6.59 4.43
CA CYS A 29 5.83 5.20 4.89
C CYS A 29 4.79 4.31 4.16
N ARG A 30 3.63 4.89 3.87
CA ARG A 30 2.49 4.18 3.27
C ARG A 30 2.46 4.28 1.74
N ILE A 31 2.74 5.47 1.19
CA ILE A 31 2.58 5.76 -0.24
C ILE A 31 3.49 4.87 -1.10
N TYR A 32 4.78 4.74 -0.77
CA TYR A 32 5.73 4.00 -1.62
C TYR A 32 5.46 2.48 -1.70
N PRO A 33 5.33 1.72 -0.59
CA PRO A 33 5.04 0.29 -0.66
C PRO A 33 3.67 -0.01 -1.29
N VAL A 34 2.65 0.82 -1.01
CA VAL A 34 1.33 0.69 -1.65
C VAL A 34 1.42 0.96 -3.14
N LYS A 35 2.08 2.05 -3.57
CA LYS A 35 2.25 2.40 -4.98
C LYS A 35 2.95 1.28 -5.75
N PHE A 36 4.05 0.75 -5.22
CA PHE A 36 4.78 -0.36 -5.83
C PHE A 36 3.90 -1.59 -6.05
N LEU A 37 3.14 -2.03 -5.03
CA LEU A 37 2.26 -3.19 -5.18
C LEU A 37 1.07 -2.90 -6.12
N VAL A 38 0.51 -1.68 -6.08
CA VAL A 38 -0.51 -1.23 -7.05
C VAL A 38 0.03 -1.32 -8.48
N GLU A 39 1.25 -0.85 -8.75
CA GLU A 39 1.88 -0.92 -10.08
C GLU A 39 2.11 -2.37 -10.52
N LYS A 40 2.60 -3.24 -9.63
CA LYS A 40 2.79 -4.67 -9.92
C LYS A 40 1.49 -5.40 -10.25
N TYR A 41 0.44 -5.21 -9.45
CA TYR A 41 -0.86 -5.81 -9.71
C TYR A 41 -1.54 -5.20 -10.94
N THR A 42 -1.41 -3.89 -11.18
CA THR A 42 -1.96 -3.24 -12.38
C THR A 42 -1.35 -3.84 -13.64
N ALA A 43 -0.02 -3.93 -13.73
CA ALA A 43 0.65 -4.50 -14.89
C ALA A 43 0.23 -5.96 -15.15
N MET A 44 0.14 -6.79 -14.10
CA MET A 44 -0.32 -8.17 -14.22
C MET A 44 -1.78 -8.27 -14.70
N ILE A 45 -2.68 -7.47 -14.13
CA ILE A 45 -4.11 -7.47 -14.51
C ILE A 45 -4.29 -6.95 -15.93
N GLU A 46 -3.53 -5.93 -16.35
CA GLU A 46 -3.53 -5.40 -17.72
C GLU A 46 -2.97 -6.40 -18.74
N GLU A 47 -1.93 -7.17 -18.38
CA GLU A 47 -1.41 -8.27 -19.21
C GLU A 47 -2.48 -9.36 -19.42
N ARG A 48 -3.16 -9.80 -18.35
CA ARG A 48 -4.26 -10.75 -18.45
C ARG A 48 -5.43 -10.20 -19.27
N LEU A 49 -5.79 -8.94 -19.06
CA LEU A 49 -6.82 -8.26 -19.85
C LEU A 49 -6.45 -8.16 -21.34
N ALA A 50 -5.17 -7.95 -21.65
CA ALA A 50 -4.69 -7.91 -23.03
C ALA A 50 -4.74 -9.28 -23.73
N SER A 51 -4.66 -10.38 -22.97
CA SER A 51 -4.77 -11.75 -23.49
C SER A 51 -6.19 -12.18 -23.89
N LEU A 52 -7.22 -11.46 -23.42
CA LEU A 52 -8.61 -11.73 -23.78
C LEU A 52 -8.93 -11.31 -25.24
N PRO A 53 -9.87 -12.02 -25.90
CA PRO A 53 -10.40 -11.58 -27.20
C PRO A 53 -10.91 -10.14 -27.14
N SER A 54 -10.74 -9.37 -28.22
CA SER A 54 -11.08 -7.94 -28.28
C SER A 54 -12.50 -7.62 -27.81
N ASN A 55 -13.47 -8.50 -28.07
CA ASN A 55 -14.87 -8.32 -27.65
C ASN A 55 -15.03 -8.38 -26.12
N ASP A 56 -14.47 -9.41 -25.47
CA ASP A 56 -14.49 -9.55 -24.02
C ASP A 56 -13.65 -8.46 -23.36
N ARG A 57 -12.43 -8.21 -23.85
CA ARG A 57 -11.55 -7.15 -23.36
C ARG A 57 -12.26 -5.79 -23.33
N ASN A 58 -12.87 -5.39 -24.45
CA ASN A 58 -13.58 -4.11 -24.54
C ASN A 58 -14.80 -4.05 -23.61
N ARG A 59 -15.53 -5.17 -23.43
CA ARG A 59 -16.68 -5.27 -22.50
C ARG A 59 -16.23 -5.08 -21.05
N VAL A 60 -15.12 -5.70 -20.65
CA VAL A 60 -14.71 -5.78 -19.22
C VAL A 60 -13.69 -4.71 -18.81
N GLN A 61 -13.13 -3.93 -19.75
CA GLN A 61 -12.19 -2.83 -19.47
C GLN A 61 -12.73 -1.87 -18.38
N GLY A 62 -14.01 -1.48 -18.45
CA GLY A 62 -14.63 -0.60 -17.46
C GLY A 62 -14.68 -1.22 -16.05
N LYS A 63 -15.01 -2.51 -15.96
CA LYS A 63 -14.98 -3.27 -14.70
C LYS A 63 -13.54 -3.41 -14.17
N THR A 64 -12.57 -3.63 -15.04
CA THR A 64 -11.15 -3.71 -14.67
C THR A 64 -10.64 -2.39 -14.10
N ASN A 65 -10.93 -1.27 -14.77
CA ASN A 65 -10.57 0.07 -14.26
C ASN A 65 -11.20 0.36 -12.88
N ALA A 66 -12.44 -0.12 -12.65
CA ALA A 66 -13.13 -0.02 -11.36
C ALA A 66 -12.64 -1.00 -10.29
N ALA A 67 -12.03 -2.13 -10.67
CA ALA A 67 -11.33 -3.03 -9.75
C ALA A 67 -9.99 -2.43 -9.33
N LEU A 68 -9.18 -1.98 -10.30
CA LEU A 68 -7.89 -1.31 -10.08
C LEU A 68 -8.02 -0.05 -9.21
N SER A 69 -9.11 0.72 -9.35
CA SER A 69 -9.34 1.89 -8.51
C SER A 69 -9.57 1.56 -7.03
N LYS A 70 -10.08 0.37 -6.70
CA LYS A 70 -10.23 -0.12 -5.30
C LYS A 70 -8.91 -0.58 -4.69
N LEU A 71 -7.87 -0.85 -5.50
CA LEU A 71 -6.57 -1.30 -4.99
C LEU A 71 -5.74 -0.15 -4.41
N LYS A 72 -5.84 1.03 -5.03
CA LYS A 72 -5.00 2.21 -4.78
C LYS A 72 -5.56 3.17 -3.72
N GLY A 73 -4.68 4.02 -3.17
CA GLY A 73 -5.03 5.11 -2.25
C GLY A 73 -5.05 4.70 -0.77
N ARG A 74 -5.12 5.70 0.13
CA ARG A 74 -5.24 5.48 1.58
C ARG A 74 -6.61 4.85 1.89
N GLY A 75 -6.63 3.78 2.67
CA GLY A 75 -7.83 2.95 2.87
C GLY A 75 -8.21 2.10 1.66
N GLY A 76 -7.46 2.15 0.56
CA GLY A 76 -7.59 1.21 -0.55
C GLY A 76 -7.25 -0.22 -0.11
N THR A 77 -7.56 -1.19 -0.96
CA THR A 77 -7.42 -2.62 -0.62
C THR A 77 -5.98 -2.99 -0.26
N ILE A 78 -4.99 -2.47 -1.00
CA ILE A 78 -3.57 -2.77 -0.75
C ILE A 78 -3.06 -2.04 0.50
N ASP A 79 -3.42 -0.77 0.70
CA ASP A 79 -3.09 -0.02 1.92
C ASP A 79 -3.69 -0.67 3.17
N SER A 80 -4.95 -1.08 3.10
CA SER A 80 -5.63 -1.79 4.18
C SER A 80 -5.01 -3.16 4.44
N ALA A 81 -4.66 -3.93 3.40
CA ALA A 81 -4.05 -5.25 3.57
C ALA A 81 -2.62 -5.19 4.15
N ILE A 82 -1.80 -4.21 3.73
CA ILE A 82 -0.47 -4.00 4.33
C ILE A 82 -0.60 -3.57 5.79
N PHE A 83 -1.43 -2.56 6.07
CA PHE A 83 -1.36 -1.86 7.36
C PHE A 83 -2.42 -2.29 8.38
N SER A 84 -3.50 -2.99 8.05
CA SER A 84 -4.61 -3.29 9.01
C SER A 84 -4.16 -4.00 10.29
N VAL A 85 -3.22 -4.95 10.16
CA VAL A 85 -2.59 -5.67 11.29
C VAL A 85 -1.68 -4.76 12.15
N PHE A 86 -1.28 -3.62 11.60
CA PHE A 86 -0.23 -2.73 12.11
C PHE A 86 -0.73 -1.29 12.42
N HIS A 87 -2.03 -1.00 12.22
CA HIS A 87 -2.63 0.34 12.32
C HIS A 87 -2.62 0.96 13.73
N SER A 88 -2.41 0.17 14.79
CA SER A 88 -2.71 0.59 16.17
C SER A 88 -1.64 1.44 16.86
N THR A 89 -0.47 1.66 16.26
CA THR A 89 0.68 2.21 17.00
C THR A 89 1.20 3.56 16.51
N CYS A 90 0.80 4.05 15.32
CA CYS A 90 1.24 5.32 14.69
C CYS A 90 0.83 6.63 15.42
N GLN A 91 0.64 6.60 16.74
CA GLN A 91 0.35 7.82 17.51
C GLN A 91 1.60 8.68 17.66
N ALA A 92 1.46 9.97 17.36
CA ALA A 92 2.53 10.95 17.47
C ALA A 92 3.09 11.02 18.91
N LYS A 93 4.41 11.09 19.03
CA LYS A 93 5.13 11.28 20.30
C LYS A 93 5.13 12.76 20.72
N PRO A 94 5.16 13.10 22.03
CA PRO A 94 6.24 12.70 22.96
C PRO A 94 5.77 12.09 24.32
N PRO A 95 6.66 11.53 25.17
CA PRO A 95 8.11 11.34 25.03
C PRO A 95 8.56 9.87 25.29
N HIS A 96 8.71 9.04 24.24
CA HIS A 96 9.10 7.61 24.27
C HIS A 96 8.09 6.63 24.91
N ARG A 97 7.74 5.45 24.37
CA ARG A 97 7.78 4.80 23.02
C ARG A 97 9.08 4.54 22.22
N SER A 98 9.18 3.36 21.62
CA SER A 98 10.31 2.80 20.84
C SER A 98 10.14 2.95 19.31
N PRO A 99 11.20 2.75 18.48
CA PRO A 99 11.12 2.98 17.02
C PRO A 99 10.12 2.06 16.30
N ASP A 100 10.04 0.81 16.73
CA ASP A 100 9.12 -0.22 16.22
C ASP A 100 7.63 0.15 16.41
N GLU A 101 7.30 1.07 17.31
CA GLU A 101 5.92 1.50 17.50
C GLU A 101 5.46 2.57 16.48
N LEU A 102 6.37 3.24 15.77
CA LEU A 102 6.00 4.49 15.04
C LEU A 102 5.21 4.28 13.73
N CYS A 103 5.20 3.07 13.16
CA CYS A 103 4.38 2.69 12.00
C CYS A 103 3.92 1.21 12.04
N GLY A 104 3.63 0.68 13.22
CA GLY A 104 3.44 -0.76 13.44
C GLY A 104 4.66 -1.56 12.99
N SER A 105 5.84 -0.95 13.17
CA SER A 105 7.15 -1.27 12.62
C SER A 105 7.14 -1.56 11.11
N ALA A 106 7.61 -0.59 10.32
CA ALA A 106 7.94 -0.83 8.92
C ALA A 106 8.96 -1.98 8.80
N LYS A 107 9.85 -2.13 9.79
CA LYS A 107 10.69 -3.32 10.01
C LYS A 107 9.88 -4.64 10.05
N SER A 108 8.81 -4.78 10.84
CA SER A 108 8.05 -6.05 10.87
C SER A 108 7.25 -6.28 9.60
N ILE A 109 6.69 -5.22 8.98
CA ILE A 109 6.04 -5.31 7.67
C ILE A 109 7.04 -5.82 6.62
N ALA A 110 8.29 -5.34 6.65
CA ALA A 110 9.36 -5.86 5.81
C ALA A 110 9.70 -7.33 6.15
N CYS A 111 9.95 -7.65 7.41
CA CYS A 111 10.37 -9.00 7.77
C CYS A 111 9.27 -10.06 7.60
N PHE A 112 8.00 -9.66 7.60
CA PHE A 112 6.86 -10.50 7.22
C PHE A 112 6.40 -10.31 5.77
N ALA A 113 7.14 -9.59 4.92
CA ALA A 113 6.86 -9.51 3.49
C ALA A 113 6.93 -10.86 2.74
N PRO A 114 7.87 -11.79 3.02
CA PRO A 114 8.04 -13.00 2.22
C PRO A 114 6.75 -13.83 2.07
N TRP A 115 6.58 -14.42 0.89
CA TRP A 115 5.50 -15.37 0.60
C TRP A 115 5.55 -16.59 1.54
N ASP A 116 4.43 -17.30 1.67
CA ASP A 116 4.26 -18.54 2.44
C ASP A 116 4.57 -18.48 3.95
N HIS A 117 5.02 -17.33 4.47
CA HIS A 117 5.08 -17.07 5.90
C HIS A 117 3.67 -17.01 6.51
N ARG A 118 3.50 -17.54 7.73
CA ARG A 118 2.19 -17.58 8.44
C ARG A 118 1.50 -16.21 8.53
N ASN A 119 2.29 -15.16 8.72
CA ASN A 119 1.84 -13.78 8.80
C ASN A 119 2.23 -12.97 7.55
N SER A 120 2.35 -13.61 6.38
CA SER A 120 2.87 -12.98 5.17
C SER A 120 2.02 -11.78 4.74
N VAL A 121 2.66 -10.61 4.64
CA VAL A 121 2.05 -9.38 4.14
C VAL A 121 1.69 -9.54 2.67
N LEU A 122 2.57 -10.15 1.86
CA LEU A 122 2.28 -10.37 0.45
C LEU A 122 1.16 -11.40 0.22
N ASN A 123 1.07 -12.47 1.02
CA ASN A 123 -0.11 -13.36 0.99
C ASN A 123 -1.40 -12.58 1.32
N SER A 124 -1.38 -11.75 2.37
CA SER A 124 -2.55 -10.97 2.81
C SER A 124 -3.00 -9.94 1.77
N VAL A 125 -2.05 -9.25 1.12
CA VAL A 125 -2.33 -8.36 -0.01
C VAL A 125 -2.88 -9.16 -1.18
N HIS A 126 -2.26 -10.27 -1.55
CA HIS A 126 -2.67 -11.09 -2.69
C HIS A 126 -4.11 -11.61 -2.55
N GLN A 127 -4.44 -12.22 -1.41
CA GLN A 127 -5.80 -12.65 -1.09
C GLN A 127 -6.82 -11.50 -1.16
N SER A 128 -6.43 -10.31 -0.69
CA SER A 128 -7.30 -9.12 -0.74
C SER A 128 -7.51 -8.61 -2.17
N VAL A 129 -6.48 -8.64 -3.02
CA VAL A 129 -6.56 -8.28 -4.44
C VAL A 129 -7.44 -9.29 -5.21
N VAL A 130 -7.18 -10.59 -5.05
CA VAL A 130 -7.99 -11.66 -5.68
C VAL A 130 -9.46 -11.51 -5.30
N LYS A 131 -9.75 -11.26 -4.02
CA LYS A 131 -11.12 -11.00 -3.55
C LYS A 131 -11.78 -9.77 -4.19
N VAL A 132 -11.03 -8.72 -4.53
CA VAL A 132 -11.57 -7.58 -5.30
C VAL A 132 -11.91 -7.98 -6.73
N LEU A 133 -11.10 -8.84 -7.35
CA LEU A 133 -11.31 -9.35 -8.71
C LEU A 133 -12.50 -10.31 -8.77
N GLU A 134 -12.58 -11.30 -7.87
CA GLU A 134 -13.74 -12.18 -7.67
C GLU A 134 -15.03 -11.37 -7.60
N ASN A 135 -15.12 -10.38 -6.68
CA ASN A 135 -16.31 -9.56 -6.50
C ASN A 135 -16.64 -8.68 -7.73
N SER A 136 -15.66 -8.38 -8.59
CA SER A 136 -15.86 -7.55 -9.78
C SER A 136 -16.23 -8.37 -11.04
N PHE A 137 -15.86 -9.66 -11.07
CA PHE A 137 -15.99 -10.55 -12.23
C PHE A 137 -16.81 -11.83 -12.00
N LYS A 138 -17.35 -12.07 -10.80
CA LYS A 138 -18.19 -13.25 -10.46
C LYS A 138 -19.35 -13.56 -11.41
N ASP A 139 -19.87 -12.54 -12.12
CA ASP A 139 -21.01 -12.64 -13.05
C ASP A 139 -20.57 -12.62 -14.53
N GLU A 140 -19.26 -12.69 -14.84
CA GLU A 140 -18.73 -12.77 -16.21
C GLU A 140 -18.58 -14.23 -16.69
N ASN A 141 -18.27 -14.41 -17.98
CA ASN A 141 -18.03 -15.73 -18.58
C ASN A 141 -16.75 -16.41 -18.05
N ALA A 142 -16.62 -17.71 -18.33
CA ALA A 142 -15.52 -18.53 -17.85
C ALA A 142 -14.14 -18.00 -18.29
N ASP A 143 -14.00 -17.53 -19.53
CA ASP A 143 -12.72 -17.04 -20.07
C ASP A 143 -12.26 -15.77 -19.34
N VAL A 144 -13.17 -14.85 -19.04
CA VAL A 144 -12.88 -13.63 -18.24
C VAL A 144 -12.55 -13.99 -16.79
N GLN A 145 -13.29 -14.92 -16.17
CA GLN A 145 -12.99 -15.37 -14.81
C GLN A 145 -11.62 -16.09 -14.75
N GLN A 146 -11.30 -16.90 -15.75
CA GLN A 146 -10.00 -17.56 -15.88
C GLN A 146 -8.89 -16.51 -15.95
N ALA A 147 -8.94 -15.59 -16.92
CA ALA A 147 -7.88 -14.61 -17.12
C ALA A 147 -7.74 -13.60 -15.96
N LEU A 148 -8.85 -13.03 -15.47
CA LEU A 148 -8.83 -11.90 -14.54
C LEU A 148 -8.96 -12.28 -13.06
N VAL A 149 -9.25 -13.54 -12.73
CA VAL A 149 -9.30 -14.02 -11.35
C VAL A 149 -8.34 -15.19 -11.14
N ILE A 150 -8.53 -16.30 -11.86
CA ILE A 150 -7.81 -17.56 -11.60
C ILE A 150 -6.33 -17.45 -12.01
N ASP A 151 -6.01 -16.87 -13.17
CA ASP A 151 -4.63 -16.69 -13.64
C ASP A 151 -3.87 -15.59 -12.90
N VAL A 152 -4.57 -14.71 -12.19
CA VAL A 152 -3.98 -13.74 -11.25
C VAL A 152 -3.71 -14.43 -9.92
N GLN A 153 -4.68 -15.18 -9.39
CA GLN A 153 -4.55 -15.97 -8.16
C GLN A 153 -3.42 -16.99 -8.24
N ASN A 154 -3.24 -17.64 -9.38
CA ASN A 154 -2.20 -18.65 -9.59
C ASN A 154 -0.83 -18.06 -9.95
N ALA A 155 -0.72 -16.73 -10.15
CA ALA A 155 0.56 -16.10 -10.51
C ALA A 155 1.52 -15.96 -9.32
N CYS A 156 1.00 -15.80 -8.11
CA CYS A 156 1.81 -15.69 -6.90
C CYS A 156 1.70 -16.98 -6.06
N PRO A 157 2.79 -17.42 -5.38
CA PRO A 157 4.06 -16.71 -5.19
C PRO A 157 5.08 -16.89 -6.33
N SER A 158 4.91 -17.88 -7.20
CA SER A 158 5.91 -18.33 -8.18
C SER A 158 6.50 -17.21 -9.05
N HIS A 159 5.65 -16.38 -9.67
CA HIS A 159 6.08 -15.25 -10.51
C HIS A 159 6.32 -13.94 -9.71
N CYS A 160 6.00 -13.94 -8.41
CA CYS A 160 5.96 -12.75 -7.56
C CYS A 160 7.07 -12.72 -6.51
N ASN A 161 7.93 -13.74 -6.44
CA ASN A 161 9.07 -13.79 -5.51
C ASN A 161 10.03 -12.59 -5.65
N ALA A 162 10.23 -12.09 -6.88
CA ALA A 162 11.05 -10.91 -7.15
C ALA A 162 10.48 -9.58 -6.59
N TRP A 163 9.29 -9.59 -5.98
CA TRP A 163 8.69 -8.40 -5.36
C TRP A 163 9.09 -8.26 -3.88
N VAL A 164 9.55 -9.35 -3.23
CA VAL A 164 9.85 -9.40 -1.80
C VAL A 164 10.96 -8.41 -1.43
N GLU A 165 12.14 -8.54 -2.07
CA GLU A 165 13.30 -7.71 -1.75
C GLU A 165 13.06 -6.21 -2.00
N PRO A 166 12.54 -5.75 -3.17
CA PRO A 166 12.22 -4.33 -3.37
C PRO A 166 11.21 -3.79 -2.35
N PHE A 167 10.20 -4.59 -1.98
CA PHE A 167 9.24 -4.21 -0.94
C PHE A 167 9.91 -4.03 0.43
N GLN A 168 10.76 -4.99 0.82
CA GLN A 168 11.54 -4.93 2.06
C GLN A 168 12.47 -3.71 2.10
N ILE A 169 13.18 -3.44 0.99
CA ILE A 169 14.10 -2.30 0.88
C ILE A 169 13.38 -0.98 1.12
N MET A 170 12.22 -0.73 0.48
CA MET A 170 11.46 0.52 0.69
C MET A 170 11.06 0.72 2.16
N MET A 171 10.55 -0.34 2.80
CA MET A 171 10.12 -0.29 4.20
C MET A 171 11.30 -0.06 5.16
N LEU A 172 12.42 -0.75 4.94
CA LEU A 172 13.60 -0.64 5.80
C LEU A 172 14.38 0.67 5.58
N GLN A 173 14.44 1.19 4.35
CA GLN A 173 15.05 2.50 4.08
C GLN A 173 14.26 3.67 4.69
N TRP A 174 12.92 3.56 4.75
CA TRP A 174 12.10 4.52 5.50
C TRP A 174 12.46 4.48 7.00
N GLU A 175 12.51 3.28 7.59
CA GLU A 175 12.85 3.07 8.99
C GLU A 175 14.24 3.65 9.34
N GLN A 176 15.24 3.47 8.46
CA GLN A 176 16.56 4.09 8.63
C GLN A 176 16.54 5.62 8.53
N ARG A 177 15.80 6.19 7.57
CA ARG A 177 15.73 7.64 7.35
C ARG A 177 15.11 8.35 8.55
N GLU A 178 13.93 7.91 8.96
CA GLU A 178 13.17 8.56 10.03
C GLU A 178 13.75 8.26 11.42
N HIS A 179 14.47 7.15 11.59
CA HIS A 179 15.01 6.71 12.89
C HIS A 179 16.53 6.54 12.89
N ARG A 180 17.26 7.37 12.11
CA ARG A 180 18.73 7.36 12.02
C ARG A 180 19.46 7.43 13.36
N LYS A 181 18.89 8.08 14.39
CA LYS A 181 19.47 8.10 15.75
C LYS A 181 19.42 6.74 16.47
N ALA A 182 18.51 5.85 16.09
CA ALA A 182 18.36 4.52 16.68
C ALA A 182 19.10 3.43 15.90
N TYR A 183 19.10 3.50 14.57
CA TYR A 183 19.70 2.48 13.70
C TYR A 183 21.04 2.89 13.07
N GLY A 184 21.42 4.16 13.15
CA GLY A 184 22.56 4.71 12.42
C GLY A 184 22.37 4.54 10.91
N ASP A 185 23.46 4.24 10.22
CA ASP A 185 23.45 3.94 8.79
C ASP A 185 23.24 2.43 8.50
N ARG A 186 22.85 1.62 9.51
CA ARG A 186 22.64 0.17 9.38
C ARG A 186 21.18 -0.18 9.10
N THR A 187 20.94 -1.03 8.11
CA THR A 187 19.59 -1.52 7.77
C THR A 187 19.25 -2.71 8.68
N PRO A 188 18.07 -2.74 9.34
CA PRO A 188 17.69 -3.88 10.15
C PRO A 188 17.56 -5.18 9.32
N ASN A 189 18.04 -6.30 9.86
CA ASN A 189 18.03 -7.60 9.17
C ASN A 189 16.70 -8.35 9.39
N CYS A 190 16.20 -8.99 8.33
CA CYS A 190 14.96 -9.79 8.29
C CYS A 190 15.21 -11.30 8.06
N SER A 191 16.41 -11.80 8.35
CA SER A 191 16.79 -13.21 8.15
C SER A 191 15.75 -14.19 8.73
N ASN A 192 15.19 -15.05 7.89
CA ASN A 192 14.14 -16.02 8.21
C ASN A 192 12.88 -15.41 8.86
N GLY A 193 12.52 -14.17 8.50
CA GLY A 193 11.40 -13.44 9.10
C GLY A 193 11.60 -13.07 10.58
N ARG A 194 12.81 -13.29 11.12
CA ARG A 194 13.19 -12.89 12.47
C ARG A 194 13.85 -11.52 12.45
N LEU A 195 13.57 -10.73 13.48
CA LEU A 195 14.11 -9.39 13.67
C LEU A 195 15.55 -9.50 14.20
N GLY A 196 16.54 -9.30 13.32
CA GLY A 196 17.97 -9.26 13.67
C GLY A 196 18.54 -7.84 13.74
N TYR A 197 19.78 -7.73 14.22
CA TYR A 197 20.65 -6.54 14.25
C TYR A 197 22.07 -6.92 13.79
#